data_AF-A0A6A4HRK2-F1
#
_entry.id   AF-A0A6A4HRK2-F1
#
_cell.length_a   1.000
_cell.length_b   1.000
_cell.length_c   1.000
_cell.angle_alpha   90.00
_cell.angle_beta   90.00
_cell.angle_gamma   90.00
#
_symmetry.space_group_name_H-M   'P 1'
#
loop_
_entity.id
_entity.type
_entity.pdbx_description
1 polymer ?
#
loop_
_entity_poly.entity_id
_entity_poly.type
_entity_poly.pdbx_seq_one_letter_code
_entity_poly.pdbx_strand_id
1 'polypeptide(L)'
;MFKQQARYLVKHRQPELWAQVLVSDNLHRRALIDQIVATALPESTDPDDVSVTVKAFLIADLPIELIELLEKIIIELSPFNDNKNLQNLLPLTAVCADKGKVVGYINKLQNYDYMEIAKIATEHGLFEEALTIYKKYDQHAMAITVLVEHIVSLDCGVKYAIQVNLPEVWSRLAKAQLDSLHIKDSIDSYIKAEDASTFLEVIVAGSGDAWCEE
;
A
#
# COMPACT_ATOMS: atom_id res chain seq x y z
N MET A 1 -30.35 14.85 -18.25
CA MET A 1 -31.34 13.99 -17.56
C MET A 1 -30.67 13.09 -16.52
N PHE A 2 -29.61 12.35 -16.88
CA PHE A 2 -28.88 11.46 -15.97
C PHE A 2 -28.33 12.11 -14.69
N LYS A 3 -27.95 13.40 -14.73
CA LYS A 3 -27.56 14.16 -13.52
C LYS A 3 -28.63 14.12 -12.41
N GLN A 4 -29.90 14.30 -12.76
CA GLN A 4 -31.01 14.27 -11.78
C GLN A 4 -31.27 12.85 -11.28
N GLN A 5 -31.12 11.84 -12.15
CA GLN A 5 -31.28 10.43 -11.77
C GLN A 5 -30.17 9.97 -10.83
N ALA A 6 -28.92 10.38 -11.07
CA ALA A 6 -27.80 10.10 -10.19
C ALA A 6 -28.02 10.71 -8.79
N ARG A 7 -28.45 11.98 -8.71
CA ARG A 7 -28.80 12.62 -7.43
C ARG A 7 -29.94 11.89 -6.72
N TYR A 8 -30.98 11.50 -7.46
CA TYR A 8 -32.12 10.74 -6.92
C TYR A 8 -31.67 9.41 -6.30
N LEU A 9 -30.88 8.62 -7.05
CA LEU A 9 -30.35 7.34 -6.60
C LEU A 9 -29.51 7.47 -5.32
N VAL A 10 -28.58 8.43 -5.30
CA VAL A 10 -27.71 8.69 -4.15
C VAL A 10 -28.52 9.07 -2.92
N LYS A 11 -29.50 9.98 -3.06
CA LYS A 11 -30.33 10.44 -1.94
C LYS A 11 -31.30 9.40 -1.38
N HIS A 12 -31.76 8.45 -2.21
CA HIS A 12 -32.67 7.41 -1.75
C HIS A 12 -31.98 6.26 -1.01
N ARG A 13 -30.68 6.04 -1.23
CA ARG A 13 -29.85 5.07 -0.47
C ARG A 13 -30.39 3.63 -0.43
N GLN A 14 -31.27 3.24 -1.35
CA GLN A 14 -31.91 1.92 -1.36
C GLN A 14 -30.99 0.87 -2.01
N PRO A 15 -30.48 -0.14 -1.26
CA PRO A 15 -29.55 -1.12 -1.81
C PRO A 15 -30.14 -1.91 -2.99
N GLU A 16 -31.44 -2.22 -2.95
CA GLU A 16 -32.13 -2.95 -4.02
C GLU A 16 -32.15 -2.15 -5.32
N LEU A 17 -32.31 -0.83 -5.22
CA LEU A 17 -32.26 0.07 -6.37
C LEU A 17 -30.85 0.09 -6.98
N TRP A 18 -29.81 0.20 -6.14
CA TRP A 18 -28.42 0.11 -6.58
C TRP A 18 -28.10 -1.20 -7.29
N ALA A 19 -28.55 -2.33 -6.74
CA ALA A 19 -28.36 -3.64 -7.34
C ALA A 19 -28.99 -3.74 -8.74
N GLN A 20 -30.17 -3.13 -8.96
CA GLN A 20 -30.83 -3.12 -10.26
C GLN A 20 -30.14 -2.20 -11.27
N VAL A 21 -29.69 -1.01 -10.85
CA VAL A 21 -29.11 -0.05 -11.80
C VAL A 21 -27.65 -0.36 -12.16
N LEU A 22 -26.93 -1.07 -11.29
CA LEU A 22 -25.52 -1.42 -11.50
C LEU A 22 -25.31 -2.78 -12.19
N VAL A 23 -26.37 -3.46 -12.63
CA VAL A 23 -26.25 -4.71 -13.42
C VAL A 23 -25.51 -4.44 -14.73
N SER A 24 -24.65 -5.36 -15.14
CA SER A 24 -23.85 -5.27 -16.37
C SER A 24 -24.67 -5.13 -17.66
N ASP A 25 -25.89 -5.68 -17.70
CA ASP A 25 -26.80 -5.65 -18.84
C ASP A 25 -27.56 -4.31 -18.99
N ASN A 26 -27.40 -3.38 -18.04
CA ASN A 26 -28.03 -2.07 -18.12
C ASN A 26 -27.31 -1.16 -19.13
N LEU A 27 -27.97 -0.87 -20.26
CA LEU A 27 -27.50 0.02 -21.33
C LEU A 27 -27.05 1.41 -20.85
N HIS A 28 -27.63 1.91 -19.75
CA HIS A 28 -27.34 3.23 -19.21
C HIS A 28 -26.42 3.22 -18.00
N ARG A 29 -25.90 2.05 -17.61
CA ARG A 29 -25.03 1.86 -16.43
C ARG A 29 -23.87 2.85 -16.40
N ARG A 30 -23.09 2.90 -17.49
CA ARG A 30 -21.89 3.76 -17.56
C ARG A 30 -22.25 5.24 -17.44
N ALA A 31 -23.24 5.71 -18.20
CA ALA A 31 -23.67 7.11 -18.14
C ALA A 31 -24.20 7.51 -16.75
N LEU A 32 -24.85 6.58 -16.03
CA LEU A 32 -25.29 6.81 -14.67
C LEU A 32 -24.11 6.92 -13.70
N ILE A 33 -23.15 5.97 -13.77
CA ILE A 33 -21.92 5.97 -12.96
C ILE A 33 -21.14 7.26 -13.18
N ASP A 34 -20.91 7.66 -14.43
CA ASP A 34 -20.16 8.87 -14.75
C ASP A 34 -20.80 10.11 -14.10
N GLN A 35 -22.14 10.19 -14.08
CA GLN A 35 -22.84 11.29 -13.41
C GLN A 35 -22.81 11.20 -11.88
N ILE A 36 -22.78 9.99 -11.30
CA ILE A 36 -22.62 9.80 -9.85
C ILE A 36 -21.25 10.33 -9.41
N VAL A 37 -20.20 9.90 -10.12
CA VAL A 37 -18.80 10.27 -9.84
C VAL A 37 -18.54 11.75 -10.10
N ALA A 38 -19.01 12.29 -11.23
CA ALA A 38 -18.69 13.66 -11.62
C ALA A 38 -19.57 14.73 -10.96
N THR A 39 -20.78 14.38 -10.48
CA THR A 39 -21.73 15.39 -9.98
C THR A 39 -22.43 15.02 -8.68
N ALA A 40 -23.08 13.86 -8.59
CA ALA A 40 -24.00 13.60 -7.48
C ALA A 40 -23.30 13.49 -6.13
N LEU A 41 -22.15 12.81 -6.07
CA LEU A 41 -21.39 12.66 -4.84
C LEU A 41 -20.48 13.84 -4.48
N PRO A 42 -19.76 14.48 -5.43
CA PRO A 42 -19.00 15.70 -5.12
C PRO A 42 -19.87 16.84 -4.56
N GLU A 43 -21.14 16.93 -4.98
CA GLU A 43 -22.11 17.89 -4.45
C GLU A 43 -22.74 17.44 -3.12
N SER A 44 -22.54 16.18 -2.69
CA SER A 44 -23.09 15.69 -1.42
C SER A 44 -22.18 16.03 -0.25
N THR A 45 -22.79 16.41 0.86
CA THR A 45 -22.12 16.63 2.15
C THR A 45 -22.49 15.58 3.19
N ASP A 46 -23.33 14.62 2.83
CA ASP A 46 -23.85 13.61 3.76
C ASP A 46 -22.97 12.34 3.69
N PRO A 47 -22.35 11.92 4.81
CA PRO A 47 -21.50 10.73 4.84
C PRO A 47 -22.23 9.44 4.46
N ASP A 48 -23.55 9.35 4.70
CA ASP A 48 -24.32 8.17 4.37
C ASP A 48 -24.46 8.00 2.86
N ASP A 49 -24.62 9.10 2.11
CA ASP A 49 -24.67 9.09 0.64
C ASP A 49 -23.40 8.46 0.05
N VAL A 50 -22.24 8.86 0.58
CA VAL A 50 -20.94 8.32 0.18
C VAL A 50 -20.83 6.85 0.57
N SER A 51 -21.15 6.52 1.82
CA SER A 51 -20.97 5.15 2.34
C SER A 51 -21.82 4.11 1.61
N VAL A 52 -23.07 4.44 1.26
CA VAL A 52 -23.97 3.54 0.53
C VAL A 52 -23.51 3.37 -0.91
N THR A 53 -23.06 4.45 -1.55
CA THR A 53 -22.54 4.38 -2.91
C THR A 53 -21.26 3.55 -2.99
N VAL A 54 -20.32 3.75 -2.06
CA VAL A 54 -19.10 2.94 -1.95
C VAL A 54 -19.43 1.46 -1.77
N LYS A 55 -20.36 1.13 -0.86
CA LYS A 55 -20.82 -0.26 -0.67
C LYS A 55 -21.45 -0.83 -1.94
N ALA A 56 -22.26 -0.05 -2.64
CA ALA A 56 -22.87 -0.49 -3.89
C ALA A 56 -21.83 -0.79 -4.97
N PHE A 57 -20.78 0.03 -5.10
CA PHE A 57 -19.70 -0.18 -6.06
C PHE A 57 -18.85 -1.42 -5.71
N LEU A 58 -18.58 -1.65 -4.42
CA LEU A 58 -17.89 -2.86 -3.96
C LEU A 58 -18.70 -4.13 -4.27
N ILE A 59 -20.01 -4.12 -3.98
CA ILE A 59 -20.89 -5.28 -4.26
C ILE A 59 -21.03 -5.53 -5.77
N ALA A 60 -21.03 -4.47 -6.57
CA ALA A 60 -21.15 -4.55 -8.02
C ALA A 60 -19.82 -4.84 -8.75
N ASP A 61 -18.73 -5.09 -8.01
CA ASP A 61 -17.38 -5.35 -8.53
C ASP A 61 -16.90 -4.25 -9.51
N LEU A 62 -16.98 -2.99 -9.06
CA LEU A 62 -16.62 -1.79 -9.83
C LEU A 62 -15.40 -1.07 -9.22
N PRO A 63 -14.20 -1.69 -9.21
CA PRO A 63 -13.05 -1.12 -8.53
C PRO A 63 -12.48 0.13 -9.23
N ILE A 64 -12.56 0.21 -10.56
CA ILE A 64 -12.03 1.37 -11.31
C ILE A 64 -12.91 2.59 -11.07
N GLU A 65 -14.22 2.43 -11.16
CA GLU A 65 -15.21 3.47 -10.86
C GLU A 65 -15.13 3.91 -9.40
N LEU A 66 -14.87 2.98 -8.48
CA LEU A 66 -14.64 3.29 -7.07
C LEU A 66 -13.38 4.13 -6.88
N ILE A 67 -12.29 3.82 -7.59
CA ILE A 67 -11.07 4.65 -7.56
C ILE A 67 -11.39 6.06 -8.08
N GLU A 68 -12.01 6.20 -9.26
CA GLU A 68 -12.39 7.50 -9.82
C GLU A 68 -13.25 8.33 -8.86
N LEU A 69 -14.19 7.66 -8.17
CA LEU A 69 -15.03 8.28 -7.16
C LEU A 69 -14.23 8.80 -5.96
N LEU A 70 -13.37 7.95 -5.40
CA LEU A 70 -12.57 8.27 -4.24
C LEU A 70 -11.54 9.37 -4.57
N GLU A 71 -11.00 9.42 -5.78
CA GLU A 71 -10.16 10.54 -6.22
C GLU A 71 -10.90 11.88 -6.16
N LYS A 72 -12.16 11.93 -6.63
CA LYS A 72 -12.98 13.14 -6.58
C LYS A 72 -13.33 13.59 -5.16
N ILE A 73 -13.51 12.65 -4.25
CA ILE A 73 -13.97 12.96 -2.89
C ILE A 73 -12.80 13.20 -1.94
N ILE A 74 -11.67 12.51 -2.11
CA ILE A 74 -10.56 12.54 -1.15
C ILE A 74 -9.43 13.46 -1.59
N ILE A 75 -9.16 13.55 -2.90
CA ILE A 75 -8.04 14.32 -3.43
C ILE A 75 -8.47 15.75 -3.77
N GLU A 76 -9.67 15.95 -4.32
CA GLU A 76 -10.23 17.29 -4.52
C GLU A 76 -10.84 17.81 -3.21
N LEU A 77 -10.95 19.14 -3.05
CA LEU A 77 -11.48 19.78 -1.83
C LEU A 77 -12.95 19.39 -1.61
N SER A 78 -13.21 18.65 -0.54
CA SER A 78 -14.51 18.13 -0.13
C SER A 78 -14.60 18.04 1.41
N PRO A 79 -15.79 17.82 1.99
CA PRO A 79 -15.93 17.61 3.43
C PRO A 79 -15.37 16.25 3.91
N PHE A 80 -14.92 15.39 2.98
CA PHE A 80 -14.50 14.02 3.27
C PHE A 80 -13.00 13.77 3.12
N ASN A 81 -12.20 14.79 2.76
CA ASN A 81 -10.76 14.64 2.55
C ASN A 81 -10.07 13.96 3.74
N ASP A 82 -10.44 14.31 4.98
CA ASP A 82 -9.81 13.78 6.19
C ASP A 82 -10.39 12.45 6.68
N ASN A 83 -11.34 11.86 5.96
CA ASN A 83 -11.97 10.61 6.35
C ASN A 83 -10.99 9.43 6.20
N LYS A 84 -10.46 8.95 7.33
CA LYS A 84 -9.50 7.84 7.40
C LYS A 84 -9.96 6.57 6.67
N ASN A 85 -11.24 6.21 6.77
CA ASN A 85 -11.74 4.99 6.13
C ASN A 85 -11.72 5.10 4.60
N LEU A 86 -12.08 6.27 4.06
CA LEU A 86 -12.02 6.53 2.63
C LEU A 86 -10.56 6.63 2.16
N GLN A 87 -9.69 7.29 2.92
CA GLN A 87 -8.25 7.36 2.63
C GLN A 87 -7.58 5.98 2.65
N ASN A 88 -8.03 5.06 3.51
CA ASN A 88 -7.57 3.67 3.50
C ASN A 88 -8.09 2.92 2.27
N LEU A 89 -9.36 3.11 1.92
CA LEU A 89 -10.01 2.35 0.85
C LEU A 89 -9.38 2.62 -0.53
N LEU A 90 -8.97 3.87 -0.81
CA LEU A 90 -8.40 4.25 -2.10
C LEU A 90 -7.13 3.45 -2.48
N PRO A 91 -6.03 3.49 -1.70
CA PRO A 91 -4.84 2.72 -2.01
C PRO A 91 -5.10 1.21 -1.95
N LEU A 92 -5.94 0.71 -1.03
CA LEU A 92 -6.29 -0.72 -0.97
C LEU A 92 -6.97 -1.20 -2.25
N THR A 93 -7.92 -0.42 -2.78
CA THR A 93 -8.59 -0.73 -4.04
C THR A 93 -7.60 -0.67 -5.22
N ALA A 94 -6.70 0.32 -5.20
CA ALA A 94 -5.69 0.50 -6.23
C ALA A 94 -4.66 -0.65 -6.27
N VAL A 95 -4.25 -1.20 -5.12
CA VAL A 95 -3.34 -2.37 -5.07
C VAL A 95 -3.90 -3.56 -5.87
N CYS A 96 -5.21 -3.76 -5.85
CA CYS A 96 -5.89 -4.85 -6.56
C CYS A 96 -6.22 -4.52 -8.02
N ALA A 97 -6.57 -3.26 -8.33
CA ALA A 97 -7.16 -2.91 -9.62
C ALA A 97 -6.32 -1.96 -10.51
N ASP A 98 -5.45 -1.14 -9.93
CA ASP A 98 -4.62 -0.17 -10.67
C ASP A 98 -3.31 0.14 -9.92
N LYS A 99 -2.40 -0.84 -9.97
CA LYS A 99 -1.11 -0.83 -9.27
C LYS A 99 -0.28 0.42 -9.57
N GLY A 100 -0.34 0.93 -10.80
CA GLY A 100 0.44 2.08 -11.24
C GLY A 100 0.10 3.39 -10.53
N LYS A 101 -1.07 3.50 -9.90
CA LYS A 101 -1.50 4.71 -9.18
C LYS A 101 -1.18 4.69 -7.68
N VAL A 102 -0.82 3.52 -7.13
CA VAL A 102 -0.62 3.30 -5.69
C VAL A 102 0.39 4.31 -5.09
N VAL A 103 1.55 4.48 -5.72
CA VAL A 103 2.58 5.46 -5.30
C VAL A 103 2.03 6.89 -5.30
N GLY A 104 1.25 7.24 -6.32
CA GLY A 104 0.62 8.56 -6.42
C GLY A 104 -0.31 8.84 -5.24
N TYR A 105 -1.07 7.84 -4.79
CA TYR A 105 -1.96 7.96 -3.63
C TYR A 105 -1.18 8.01 -2.32
N ILE A 106 -0.19 7.13 -2.13
CA ILE A 106 0.70 7.11 -0.96
C ILE A 106 1.30 8.50 -0.69
N ASN A 107 1.70 9.20 -1.76
CA ASN A 107 2.31 10.53 -1.66
C ASN A 107 1.31 11.64 -1.32
N LYS A 108 0.10 11.60 -1.88
CA LYS A 108 -0.93 12.63 -1.69
C LYS A 108 -1.69 12.51 -0.37
N LEU A 109 -1.91 11.29 0.10
CA LEU A 109 -2.70 11.01 1.31
C LEU A 109 -1.84 11.20 2.57
N GLN A 110 -2.51 11.50 3.69
CA GLN A 110 -1.85 11.78 4.98
C GLN A 110 -2.45 11.03 6.17
N ASN A 111 -3.75 10.74 6.13
CA ASN A 111 -4.50 10.12 7.24
C ASN A 111 -4.97 8.71 6.86
N TYR A 112 -4.02 7.83 6.55
CA TYR A 112 -4.27 6.42 6.28
C TYR A 112 -3.40 5.51 7.15
N ASP A 113 -3.79 4.24 7.25
CA ASP A 113 -3.02 3.21 7.94
C ASP A 113 -1.88 2.72 7.04
N TYR A 114 -0.75 3.42 7.14
CA TYR A 114 0.41 3.14 6.31
C TYR A 114 1.02 1.75 6.57
N MET A 115 0.90 1.22 7.80
CA MET A 115 1.41 -0.11 8.13
C MET A 115 0.62 -1.20 7.43
N GLU A 116 -0.71 -1.12 7.51
CA GLU A 116 -1.59 -2.10 6.88
C GLU A 116 -1.49 -2.04 5.36
N ILE A 117 -1.47 -0.83 4.79
CA ILE A 117 -1.35 -0.65 3.33
C ILE A 117 0.00 -1.15 2.80
N ALA A 118 1.11 -0.88 3.51
CA ALA A 118 2.42 -1.39 3.11
C ALA A 118 2.50 -2.92 3.21
N LYS A 119 1.88 -3.51 4.23
CA LYS A 119 1.80 -4.96 4.37
C LYS A 119 1.02 -5.59 3.21
N ILE A 120 -0.17 -5.07 2.91
CA ILE A 120 -1.00 -5.56 1.80
C ILE A 120 -0.29 -5.36 0.45
N ALA A 121 0.38 -4.22 0.25
CA ALA A 121 1.21 -4.00 -0.94
C ALA A 121 2.30 -5.07 -1.08
N THR A 122 3.00 -5.40 0.01
CA THR A 122 4.02 -6.46 0.04
C THR A 122 3.42 -7.83 -0.31
N GLU A 123 2.27 -8.19 0.27
CA GLU A 123 1.56 -9.44 -0.03
C GLU A 123 1.12 -9.54 -1.50
N HIS A 124 0.89 -8.42 -2.17
CA HIS A 124 0.52 -8.34 -3.59
C HIS A 124 1.72 -8.16 -4.54
N GLY A 125 2.95 -8.27 -4.03
CA GLY A 125 4.19 -8.16 -4.79
C GLY A 125 4.58 -6.73 -5.19
N LEU A 126 4.01 -5.71 -4.53
CA LEU A 126 4.30 -4.29 -4.74
C LEU A 126 5.39 -3.80 -3.77
N PHE A 127 6.60 -4.33 -3.94
CA PHE A 127 7.69 -4.13 -3.00
C PHE A 127 8.26 -2.70 -3.04
N GLU A 128 8.31 -2.06 -4.20
CA GLU A 128 8.77 -0.67 -4.34
C GLU A 128 7.79 0.32 -3.69
N GLU A 129 6.49 0.07 -3.85
CA GLU A 129 5.41 0.81 -3.20
C GLU A 129 5.49 0.67 -1.67
N ALA A 130 5.60 -0.57 -1.17
CA ALA A 130 5.73 -0.84 0.26
C ALA A 130 7.00 -0.19 0.84
N LEU A 131 8.14 -0.31 0.15
CA LEU A 131 9.40 0.33 0.53
C LEU A 131 9.25 1.85 0.59
N THR A 132 8.56 2.45 -0.38
CA THR A 132 8.28 3.88 -0.42
C THR A 132 7.45 4.32 0.79
N ILE A 133 6.43 3.54 1.18
CA ILE A 133 5.65 3.80 2.39
C ILE A 133 6.53 3.73 3.63
N TYR A 134 7.27 2.63 3.83
CA TYR A 134 8.09 2.46 5.02
C TYR A 134 9.16 3.55 5.14
N LYS A 135 9.77 3.97 4.03
CA LYS A 135 10.70 5.11 4.02
C LYS A 135 10.02 6.44 4.35
N LYS A 136 8.79 6.67 3.85
CA LYS A 136 8.04 7.91 4.10
C LYS A 136 7.67 8.09 5.58
N TYR A 137 7.46 6.99 6.30
CA TYR A 137 7.04 6.98 7.71
C TYR A 137 8.14 6.49 8.67
N ASP A 138 9.41 6.58 8.26
CA ASP A 138 10.59 6.24 9.07
C ASP A 138 10.56 4.83 9.69
N GLN A 139 9.88 3.89 9.04
CA GLN A 139 9.83 2.47 9.43
C GLN A 139 11.07 1.75 8.88
N HIS A 140 12.24 2.14 9.34
CA HIS A 140 13.53 1.69 8.79
C HIS A 140 13.73 0.17 8.88
N ALA A 141 13.34 -0.43 10.01
CA ALA A 141 13.38 -1.87 10.21
C ALA A 141 12.55 -2.64 9.16
N MET A 142 11.35 -2.15 8.82
CA MET A 142 10.51 -2.76 7.78
C MET A 142 11.08 -2.49 6.38
N ALA A 143 11.55 -1.27 6.13
CA ALA A 143 12.15 -0.89 4.86
C ALA A 143 13.36 -1.76 4.49
N ILE A 144 14.28 -2.02 5.44
CA ILE A 144 15.42 -2.89 5.19
C ILE A 144 15.00 -4.34 4.95
N THR A 145 13.96 -4.80 5.64
CA THR A 145 13.40 -6.15 5.46
C THR A 145 12.88 -6.34 4.04
N VAL A 146 12.12 -5.36 3.52
CA VAL A 146 11.65 -5.39 2.13
C VAL A 146 12.83 -5.43 1.14
N LEU A 147 13.88 -4.65 1.40
CA LEU A 147 15.07 -4.62 0.54
C LEU A 147 15.81 -5.96 0.49
N VAL A 148 15.99 -6.62 1.64
CA VAL A 148 16.85 -7.82 1.72
C VAL A 148 16.07 -9.12 1.55
N GLU A 149 14.81 -9.21 1.99
CA GLU A 149 14.01 -10.44 1.91
C GLU A 149 13.13 -10.50 0.66
N HIS A 150 12.59 -9.38 0.18
CA HIS A 150 11.64 -9.38 -0.93
C HIS A 150 12.24 -8.90 -2.24
N ILE A 151 12.96 -7.77 -2.22
CA ILE A 151 13.68 -7.26 -3.40
C ILE A 151 15.00 -8.04 -3.60
N VAL A 152 15.55 -8.60 -2.52
CA VAL A 152 16.80 -9.38 -2.51
C VAL A 152 17.98 -8.58 -3.08
N SER A 153 18.05 -7.29 -2.70
CA SER A 153 19.11 -6.39 -3.12
C SER A 153 19.97 -5.96 -1.94
N LEU A 154 21.02 -6.74 -1.66
CA LEU A 154 21.98 -6.44 -0.59
C LEU A 154 22.71 -5.11 -0.84
N ASP A 155 23.06 -4.78 -2.09
CA ASP A 155 23.69 -3.49 -2.42
C ASP A 155 22.81 -2.30 -2.05
N CYS A 156 21.52 -2.36 -2.37
CA CYS A 156 20.56 -1.34 -1.97
C CYS A 156 20.35 -1.34 -0.46
N GLY A 157 20.35 -2.52 0.18
CA GLY A 157 20.33 -2.67 1.64
C GLY A 157 21.50 -1.97 2.33
N VAL A 158 22.74 -2.17 1.84
CA VAL A 158 23.96 -1.52 2.34
C VAL A 158 23.87 -0.01 2.18
N LYS A 159 23.50 0.49 0.99
CA LYS A 159 23.33 1.94 0.75
C LYS A 159 22.31 2.54 1.71
N TYR A 160 21.20 1.84 1.94
CA TYR A 160 20.16 2.28 2.86
C TYR A 160 20.63 2.26 4.32
N ALA A 161 21.34 1.21 4.74
CA ALA A 161 21.91 1.10 6.08
C ALA A 161 22.95 2.18 6.37
N ILE A 162 23.79 2.53 5.39
CA ILE A 162 24.73 3.67 5.49
C ILE A 162 23.98 4.99 5.64
N GLN A 163 22.90 5.19 4.88
CA GLN A 163 22.12 6.42 4.91
C GLN A 163 21.39 6.62 6.23
N VAL A 164 20.77 5.57 6.77
CA VAL A 164 19.94 5.62 7.98
C VAL A 164 20.79 5.49 9.24
N ASN A 165 21.83 4.66 9.20
CA ASN A 165 22.79 4.41 10.25
C ASN A 165 22.19 4.08 11.63
N LEU A 166 21.21 3.16 11.65
CA LEU A 166 20.59 2.66 12.88
C LEU A 166 21.04 1.22 13.17
N PRO A 167 21.29 0.86 14.44
CA PRO A 167 21.71 -0.49 14.82
C PRO A 167 20.76 -1.59 14.30
N GLU A 168 19.45 -1.41 14.46
CA GLU A 168 18.45 -2.37 14.02
C GLU A 168 18.47 -2.63 12.49
N VAL A 169 18.84 -1.63 11.70
CA VAL A 169 18.95 -1.76 10.24
C VAL A 169 20.20 -2.54 9.88
N TRP A 170 21.32 -2.24 10.55
CA TRP A 170 22.56 -2.97 10.39
C TRP A 170 22.44 -4.43 10.81
N SER A 171 21.79 -4.73 11.95
CA SER A 171 21.54 -6.12 12.39
C SER A 171 20.74 -6.93 11.37
N ARG A 172 19.67 -6.35 10.80
CA ARG A 172 18.86 -7.04 9.79
C ARG A 172 19.61 -7.25 8.48
N LEU A 173 20.37 -6.26 8.03
CA LEU A 173 21.23 -6.39 6.86
C LEU A 173 22.31 -7.46 7.08
N ALA A 174 22.95 -7.46 8.24
CA ALA A 174 23.99 -8.41 8.59
C ALA A 174 23.48 -9.86 8.56
N LYS A 175 22.27 -10.08 9.07
CA LYS A 175 21.61 -11.38 9.00
C LYS A 175 21.37 -11.82 7.55
N ALA A 176 20.82 -10.94 6.71
CA ALA A 176 20.60 -11.27 5.30
C ALA A 176 21.91 -11.52 4.53
N GLN A 177 22.99 -10.80 4.87
CA GLN A 177 24.33 -11.06 4.34
C GLN A 177 24.85 -12.43 4.80
N LEU A 178 24.61 -12.82 6.04
CA LEU A 178 25.00 -14.14 6.55
C LEU A 178 24.25 -15.27 5.83
N ASP A 179 22.94 -15.12 5.69
CA ASP A 179 22.07 -16.09 5.01
C ASP A 179 22.42 -16.26 3.52
N SER A 180 23.02 -15.24 2.91
CA SER A 180 23.53 -15.25 1.54
C SER A 180 25.02 -15.63 1.42
N LEU A 181 25.64 -16.09 2.51
CA LEU A 181 27.05 -16.50 2.60
C LEU A 181 28.08 -15.37 2.41
N HIS A 182 27.66 -14.10 2.52
CA HIS A 182 28.55 -12.94 2.57
C HIS A 182 29.12 -12.74 3.99
N ILE A 183 29.87 -13.72 4.49
CA ILE A 183 30.31 -13.80 5.89
C ILE A 183 31.11 -12.56 6.31
N LYS A 184 32.06 -12.11 5.47
CA LYS A 184 32.90 -10.94 5.77
C LYS A 184 32.06 -9.67 5.91
N ASP A 185 31.17 -9.42 4.96
CA ASP A 185 30.30 -8.24 4.97
C ASP A 185 29.32 -8.28 6.15
N SER A 186 28.80 -9.48 6.47
CA SER A 186 27.92 -9.70 7.62
C SER A 186 28.61 -9.35 8.94
N ILE A 187 29.87 -9.78 9.14
CA ILE A 187 30.65 -9.44 10.33
C ILE A 187 30.81 -7.93 10.46
N ASP A 188 31.20 -7.24 9.40
CA ASP A 188 31.34 -5.78 9.40
C ASP A 188 30.03 -5.07 9.72
N SER A 189 28.90 -5.57 9.21
CA SER A 189 27.57 -5.04 9.51
C SER A 189 27.14 -5.32 10.96
N TYR A 190 27.41 -6.49 11.52
CA TYR A 190 27.13 -6.78 12.94
C TYR A 190 27.98 -5.93 13.89
N ILE A 191 29.24 -5.66 13.53
CA ILE A 191 30.10 -4.74 14.29
C ILE A 191 29.49 -3.32 14.29
N LYS A 192 29.02 -2.83 13.13
CA LYS A 192 28.34 -1.53 13.03
C LYS A 192 27.02 -1.49 13.81
N ALA A 193 26.34 -2.62 13.94
CA ALA A 193 25.13 -2.75 14.74
C ALA A 193 25.40 -2.82 16.26
N GLU A 194 26.65 -3.02 16.69
CA GLU A 194 27.01 -3.38 18.06
C GLU A 194 26.21 -4.59 18.58
N ASP A 195 25.83 -5.50 17.67
CA ASP A 195 24.92 -6.61 17.96
C ASP A 195 25.66 -7.96 17.94
N ALA A 196 25.84 -8.54 19.13
CA ALA A 196 26.49 -9.83 19.33
C ALA A 196 25.50 -11.01 19.42
N SER A 197 24.19 -10.78 19.22
CA SER A 197 23.16 -11.81 19.44
C SER A 197 23.32 -13.04 18.52
N THR A 198 23.89 -12.85 17.33
CA THR A 198 23.99 -13.88 16.28
C THR A 198 25.40 -14.50 16.18
N PHE A 199 26.24 -14.36 17.22
CA PHE A 199 27.66 -14.76 17.15
C PHE A 199 27.88 -16.25 16.82
N LEU A 200 26.99 -17.14 17.27
CA LEU A 200 27.11 -18.58 17.02
C LEU A 200 26.96 -18.91 15.53
N GLU A 201 26.00 -18.30 14.84
CA GLU A 201 25.77 -18.54 13.41
C GLU A 201 26.96 -18.03 12.57
N VAL A 202 27.53 -16.88 12.95
CA VAL A 202 28.75 -16.33 12.33
C VAL A 202 29.94 -17.27 12.48
N ILE A 203 30.17 -17.84 13.68
CA ILE A 203 31.27 -18.79 13.92
C ILE A 203 31.09 -20.07 13.09
N VAL A 204 29.87 -20.61 13.05
CA VAL A 204 29.57 -21.83 12.29
C VAL A 204 29.78 -21.60 10.80
N ALA A 205 29.26 -20.49 10.26
CA ALA A 205 29.44 -20.14 8.85
C ALA A 205 30.93 -19.98 8.50
N GLY A 206 31.70 -19.27 9.33
CA GLY A 206 33.14 -19.08 9.11
C GLY A 206 33.99 -20.34 9.28
N SER A 207 33.51 -21.33 10.05
CA SER A 207 34.21 -22.61 10.23
C SER A 207 33.93 -23.63 9.13
N GLY A 208 32.85 -23.44 8.34
CA GLY A 208 32.49 -24.32 7.22
C GLY A 208 33.44 -24.23 6.03
N ASP A 209 34.01 -23.05 5.77
CA ASP A 209 34.98 -22.83 4.69
C ASP A 209 36.32 -23.54 4.94
N ALA A 210 36.65 -23.87 6.20
CA ALA A 210 37.91 -24.53 6.54
C ALA A 210 37.97 -26.02 6.15
N TRP A 211 36.88 -26.63 5.66
CA TRP A 211 36.80 -28.05 5.30
C TRP A 211 36.67 -28.33 3.79
N CYS A 212 36.70 -27.30 2.94
CA CYS A 212 36.58 -27.43 1.48
C CYS A 212 37.88 -27.13 0.71
N GLU A 213 38.97 -26.76 1.40
CA GLU A 213 40.31 -26.62 0.82
C GLU A 213 41.24 -27.73 1.35
N GLU A 214 41.04 -28.97 0.90
CA GLU A 214 42.06 -30.04 0.91
C GLU A 214 42.17 -30.70 -0.48
#